data_AF-A0A2E7PLM7-F1
#
_entry.id   AF-A0A2E7PLM7-F1
#
_cell.length_a   1.000
_cell.length_b   1.000
_cell.length_c   1.000
_cell.angle_alpha   90.00
_cell.angle_beta   90.00
_cell.angle_gamma   90.00
#
_symmetry.space_group_name_H-M   'P 1'
#
loop_
_entity.id
_entity.type
_entity.pdbx_description
1 polymer ?
#
loop_
_entity_poly.entity_id
_entity_poly.type
_entity_poly.pdbx_seq_one_letter_code
_entity_poly.pdbx_strand_id
1 'polypeptide(L)'
;RFRKRITEMHHAVMAQTGNSREKLLDWLLGAPPARFAELAPLVIEHAGQGDTAALEIVSEAGREIDALADVLDSSRSVPLALVGGLAAPLDAFLPDRLRGWVRVPREEPISGALMLAQGRAPDETIMWQNR
;
A
#
# COMPACT_ATOMS: atom_id res chain seq x y z
N ARG A 1 -0.56 29.82 8.47
CA ARG A 1 0.41 28.79 8.93
C ARG A 1 -0.38 27.61 9.49
N PHE A 2 -0.65 26.57 8.69
CA PHE A 2 -1.29 25.34 9.19
C PHE A 2 -0.23 24.50 9.91
N ARG A 3 -0.21 24.54 11.25
CA ARG A 3 0.59 23.61 12.03
C ARG A 3 -0.33 22.45 12.41
N LYS A 4 -0.23 21.33 11.68
CA LYS A 4 -0.90 20.09 12.09
C LYS A 4 -0.41 19.72 13.51
N ARG A 5 -1.32 19.17 14.32
CA ARG A 5 -1.02 18.72 15.68
C ARG A 5 -0.08 17.52 15.60
N ILE A 6 0.98 17.52 16.41
CA ILE A 6 1.87 16.37 16.56
C ILE A 6 1.09 15.25 17.27
N THR A 7 1.30 14.02 16.85
CA THR A 7 0.62 12.82 17.37
C THR A 7 1.63 11.78 17.83
N GLU A 8 1.18 10.70 18.47
CA GLU A 8 2.06 9.62 18.95
C GLU A 8 2.80 8.93 17.81
N MET A 9 2.17 8.76 16.64
CA MET A 9 2.85 8.22 15.45
C MET A 9 4.09 9.06 15.08
N HIS A 10 4.00 10.39 15.13
CA HIS A 10 5.15 11.25 14.85
C HIS A 10 6.28 11.05 15.86
N HIS A 11 5.95 10.89 17.14
CA HIS A 11 6.93 10.61 18.19
C HIS A 11 7.59 9.25 17.97
N ALA A 12 6.82 8.23 17.59
CA ALA A 12 7.34 6.90 17.29
C ALA A 12 8.28 6.89 16.08
N VAL A 13 7.91 7.59 14.99
CA VAL A 13 8.80 7.78 13.82
C VAL A 13 10.07 8.50 14.25
N MET A 14 9.97 9.62 14.98
CA MET A 14 11.15 10.36 15.46
C MET A 14 12.07 9.50 16.34
N ALA A 15 11.53 8.58 17.15
CA ALA A 15 12.34 7.66 17.94
C ALA A 15 13.18 6.72 17.06
N GLN A 16 12.66 6.31 15.89
CA GLN A 16 13.35 5.41 14.95
C GLN A 16 14.26 6.14 13.96
N THR A 17 13.92 7.39 13.60
CA THR A 17 14.62 8.18 12.58
C THR A 17 15.54 9.26 13.14
N GLY A 18 15.35 9.66 14.41
CA GLY A 18 16.12 10.69 15.09
C GLY A 18 15.26 11.80 15.70
N ASN A 19 15.49 12.08 16.99
CA ASN A 19 14.76 13.09 17.78
C ASN A 19 15.26 14.54 17.59
N SER A 20 16.14 14.80 16.61
CA SER A 20 16.54 16.17 16.22
C SER A 20 16.44 16.31 14.71
N ARG A 21 16.35 17.55 14.24
CA ARG A 21 16.28 17.86 12.80
C ARG A 21 17.49 17.29 12.06
N GLU A 22 18.69 17.45 12.62
CA GLU A 22 19.94 16.98 12.03
C GLU A 22 19.93 15.46 11.87
N LYS A 23 19.58 14.73 12.94
CA LYS A 23 19.51 13.26 12.90
C LYS A 23 18.46 12.75 11.91
N LEU A 24 17.30 13.39 11.85
CA LEU A 24 16.26 13.05 10.88
C LEU A 24 16.75 13.30 9.44
N LEU A 25 17.44 14.40 9.18
CA LEU A 25 18.03 14.70 7.86
C LEU A 25 19.10 13.67 7.48
N ASP A 26 19.99 13.31 8.40
CA ASP A 26 20.99 12.26 8.18
C ASP A 26 20.31 10.92 7.87
N TRP A 27 19.22 10.59 8.57
CA TRP A 27 18.43 9.40 8.30
C TRP A 27 17.83 9.43 6.89
N LEU A 28 17.20 10.55 6.50
CA LEU A 28 16.58 10.72 5.19
C LEU A 28 17.58 10.62 4.03
N LEU A 29 18.75 11.24 4.18
CA LEU A 29 19.79 11.27 3.14
C LEU A 29 20.46 9.90 2.94
N GLY A 30 20.55 9.10 4.01
CA GLY A 30 21.17 7.77 3.98
C GLY A 30 20.21 6.60 3.79
N ALA A 31 18.88 6.83 3.84
CA ALA A 31 17.90 5.75 3.82
C ALA A 31 17.63 5.23 2.39
N PRO A 32 17.90 3.95 2.08
CA PRO A 32 17.36 3.32 0.88
C PRO A 32 15.85 3.09 1.04
N PRO A 33 15.11 2.81 -0.06
CA PRO A 33 13.67 2.56 -0.01
C PRO A 33 13.24 1.49 1.02
N ALA A 34 14.04 0.43 1.19
CA ALA A 34 13.78 -0.62 2.18
C ALA A 34 13.67 -0.06 3.61
N ARG A 35 14.51 0.93 3.96
CA ARG A 35 14.51 1.53 5.30
C ARG A 35 13.28 2.42 5.54
N PHE A 36 12.73 3.03 4.48
CA PHE A 36 11.43 3.70 4.59
C PHE A 36 10.30 2.68 4.77
N ALA A 37 10.34 1.56 4.05
CA ALA A 37 9.34 0.51 4.18
C ALA A 37 9.26 -0.08 5.59
N GLU A 38 10.37 -0.10 6.35
CA GLU A 38 10.41 -0.49 7.76
C GLU A 38 9.51 0.38 8.66
N LEU A 39 9.16 1.61 8.25
CA LEU A 39 8.24 2.48 8.98
C LEU A 39 6.76 2.11 8.76
N ALA A 40 6.43 1.35 7.70
CA ALA A 40 5.04 1.07 7.34
C ALA A 40 4.26 0.33 8.43
N PRO A 41 4.80 -0.73 9.09
CA PRO A 41 4.10 -1.41 10.19
C PRO A 41 3.76 -0.47 11.34
N LEU A 42 4.68 0.43 11.71
CA LEU A 42 4.49 1.44 12.76
C LEU A 42 3.33 2.37 12.40
N VAL A 43 3.28 2.88 11.16
CA VAL A 43 2.18 3.74 10.71
C VAL A 43 0.85 3.00 10.75
N ILE A 44 0.80 1.75 10.28
CA ILE A 44 -0.43 0.95 10.26
C ILE A 44 -0.92 0.67 11.69
N GLU A 45 -0.02 0.31 12.61
CA GLU A 45 -0.36 0.05 14.01
C GLU A 45 -0.99 1.29 14.66
N HIS A 46 -0.36 2.45 14.52
CA HIS A 46 -0.89 3.70 15.06
C HIS A 46 -2.22 4.10 14.40
N ALA A 47 -2.40 3.82 13.11
CA ALA A 47 -3.69 4.05 12.44
C ALA A 47 -4.80 3.17 13.04
N GLY A 48 -4.50 1.91 13.35
CA GLY A 48 -5.41 1.00 14.04
C GLY A 48 -5.79 1.45 15.46
N GLN A 49 -4.92 2.25 16.09
CA GLN A 49 -5.17 2.87 17.40
C GLN A 49 -5.91 4.23 17.31
N GLY A 50 -6.24 4.68 16.10
CA GLY A 50 -6.96 5.94 15.88
C GLY A 50 -6.07 7.18 15.83
N ASP A 51 -4.75 7.04 15.67
CA ASP A 51 -3.86 8.18 15.47
C ASP A 51 -4.23 8.93 14.19
N THR A 52 -4.57 10.22 14.31
CA THR A 52 -5.12 10.98 13.19
C THR A 52 -4.13 11.16 12.03
N ALA A 53 -2.84 11.29 12.32
CA ALA A 53 -1.85 11.47 11.26
C ALA A 53 -1.53 10.14 10.56
N ALA A 54 -1.50 9.05 11.32
CA ALA A 54 -1.38 7.70 10.76
C ALA A 54 -2.58 7.36 9.86
N LEU A 55 -3.80 7.65 10.33
CA LEU A 55 -5.04 7.48 9.57
C LEU A 55 -5.02 8.24 8.24
N GLU A 56 -4.52 9.48 8.23
CA GLU A 56 -4.36 10.26 6.99
C GLU A 56 -3.47 9.53 5.97
N ILE A 57 -2.34 8.98 6.41
CA ILE A 57 -1.38 8.27 5.54
C ILE A 57 -2.01 7.00 4.97
N VAL A 58 -2.56 6.12 5.81
CA VAL A 58 -3.13 4.84 5.33
C VAL A 58 -4.37 5.05 4.48
N SER A 59 -5.16 6.10 4.76
CA SER A 59 -6.32 6.46 3.94
C SER A 59 -5.89 7.01 2.58
N GLU A 60 -4.79 7.76 2.50
CA GLU A 60 -4.22 8.19 1.22
C GLU A 60 -3.71 7.00 0.43
N ALA A 61 -2.97 6.09 1.05
CA ALA A 61 -2.53 4.85 0.41
C ALA A 61 -3.72 4.06 -0.17
N GLY A 62 -4.82 3.93 0.59
CA GLY A 62 -6.05 3.30 0.09
C GLY A 62 -6.67 4.02 -1.12
N ARG A 63 -6.62 5.36 -1.15
CA ARG A 63 -7.07 6.16 -2.32
C ARG A 63 -6.18 5.98 -3.53
N GLU A 64 -4.86 5.94 -3.35
CA GLU A 64 -3.90 5.71 -4.42
C GLU A 64 -4.08 4.32 -5.05
N ILE A 65 -4.28 3.28 -4.23
CA ILE A 65 -4.58 1.93 -4.72
C ILE A 65 -5.87 1.92 -5.54
N ASP A 66 -6.94 2.57 -5.06
CA ASP A 66 -8.20 2.60 -5.81
C ASP A 66 -8.05 3.39 -7.12
N ALA A 67 -7.30 4.50 -7.13
CA ALA A 67 -7.03 5.25 -8.35
C ALA A 67 -6.26 4.41 -9.38
N LEU A 68 -5.26 3.64 -8.96
CA LEU A 68 -4.54 2.71 -9.83
C LEU A 68 -5.47 1.62 -10.37
N ALA A 69 -6.32 1.04 -9.52
CA ALA A 69 -7.26 0.01 -9.91
C ALA A 69 -8.30 0.53 -10.92
N ASP A 70 -8.79 1.77 -10.72
CA ASP A 70 -9.76 2.41 -11.62
C ASP A 70 -9.16 2.70 -13.02
N VAL A 71 -7.88 3.06 -13.08
CA VAL A 71 -7.17 3.21 -14.36
C VAL A 71 -7.01 1.88 -15.09
N LEU A 72 -6.78 0.78 -14.36
CA LEU A 72 -6.62 -0.56 -14.94
C LEU A 72 -7.95 -1.12 -15.44
N ASP A 73 -9.04 -0.95 -14.68
CA ASP A 73 -10.38 -1.38 -15.06
C ASP A 73 -11.48 -0.55 -14.38
N SER A 74 -11.81 0.59 -14.99
CA SER A 74 -12.91 1.46 -14.55
C SER A 74 -14.28 0.77 -14.56
N SER A 75 -14.46 -0.29 -15.36
CA SER A 75 -15.70 -1.06 -15.41
C SER A 75 -15.82 -2.06 -14.24
N ARG A 76 -14.71 -2.35 -13.56
CA ARG A 76 -14.60 -3.31 -12.46
C ARG A 76 -15.14 -4.70 -12.83
N SER A 77 -14.94 -5.09 -14.09
CA SER A 77 -15.43 -6.34 -14.67
C SER A 77 -14.46 -7.50 -14.44
N VAL A 78 -13.17 -7.21 -14.25
CA VAL A 78 -12.14 -8.21 -13.98
C VAL A 78 -11.95 -8.38 -12.46
N PRO A 79 -11.80 -9.61 -11.93
CA PRO A 79 -11.47 -9.81 -10.53
C PRO A 79 -10.12 -9.14 -10.17
N LEU A 80 -10.12 -8.36 -9.09
CA LEU A 80 -8.93 -7.69 -8.57
C LEU A 80 -8.43 -8.41 -7.32
N ALA A 81 -7.13 -8.67 -7.23
CA ALA A 81 -6.48 -9.17 -6.01
C ALA A 81 -5.29 -8.27 -5.65
N LEU A 82 -5.20 -7.87 -4.38
CA LEU A 82 -4.03 -7.19 -3.85
C LEU A 82 -3.05 -8.23 -3.31
N VAL A 83 -1.78 -8.10 -3.67
CA VAL A 83 -0.70 -9.02 -3.28
C VAL A 83 0.43 -8.27 -2.58
N GLY A 84 1.23 -8.99 -1.79
CA GLY A 84 2.36 -8.43 -1.05
C GLY A 84 2.05 -8.14 0.43
N GLY A 85 3.10 -7.88 1.22
CA GLY A 85 3.02 -7.81 2.68
C GLY A 85 2.13 -6.69 3.25
N LEU A 86 1.78 -5.69 2.45
CA LEU A 86 0.89 -4.59 2.85
C LEU A 86 -0.58 -4.80 2.47
N ALA A 87 -0.90 -5.83 1.67
CA ALA A 87 -2.27 -6.06 1.20
C ALA A 87 -3.26 -6.28 2.35
N ALA A 88 -2.97 -7.23 3.25
CA ALA A 88 -3.83 -7.52 4.39
C ALA A 88 -3.83 -6.38 5.44
N PRO A 89 -2.68 -5.80 5.84
CA PRO A 89 -2.67 -4.68 6.78
C PRO A 89 -3.43 -3.42 6.33
N LEU A 90 -3.52 -3.17 5.02
CA LEU A 90 -4.23 -2.02 4.48
C LEU A 90 -5.73 -2.24 4.26
N ASP A 91 -6.23 -3.48 4.34
CA ASP A 91 -7.62 -3.83 3.99
C ASP A 91 -8.67 -2.95 4.70
N ALA A 92 -8.46 -2.72 6.01
CA ALA A 92 -9.33 -1.90 6.85
C ALA A 92 -9.35 -0.40 6.46
N PHE A 93 -8.37 0.06 5.69
CA PHE A 93 -8.21 1.46 5.27
C PHE A 93 -8.51 1.68 3.78
N LEU A 94 -8.82 0.62 3.04
CA LEU A 94 -9.25 0.73 1.65
C LEU A 94 -10.62 1.42 1.58
N PRO A 95 -10.87 2.27 0.56
CA PRO A 95 -12.20 2.78 0.25
C PRO A 95 -13.20 1.63 0.06
N ASP A 96 -14.43 1.79 0.54
CA ASP A 96 -15.47 0.73 0.49
C ASP A 96 -15.68 0.16 -0.91
N ARG A 97 -15.65 1.03 -1.94
CA ARG A 97 -15.77 0.62 -3.34
C ARG A 97 -14.66 -0.33 -3.80
N LEU A 98 -13.43 -0.11 -3.32
CA LEU A 98 -12.30 -0.96 -3.63
C LEU A 98 -12.38 -2.26 -2.83
N ARG A 99 -12.69 -2.17 -1.52
CA ARG A 99 -12.85 -3.34 -0.65
C ARG A 99 -13.92 -4.31 -1.17
N GLY A 100 -15.02 -3.79 -1.71
CA GLY A 100 -16.07 -4.59 -2.35
C GLY A 100 -15.65 -5.28 -3.65
N TRP A 101 -14.60 -4.79 -4.33
CA TRP A 101 -14.07 -5.34 -5.58
C TRP A 101 -12.94 -6.34 -5.35
N VAL A 102 -12.04 -6.07 -4.38
CA VAL A 102 -10.90 -6.92 -4.06
C VAL A 102 -11.34 -8.33 -3.64
N ARG A 103 -10.59 -9.34 -4.09
CA ARG A 103 -10.76 -10.76 -3.77
C ARG A 103 -9.43 -11.33 -3.26
N VAL A 104 -9.53 -12.39 -2.45
CA VAL A 104 -8.36 -13.15 -2.01
C VAL A 104 -7.67 -13.75 -3.25
N PRO A 105 -6.35 -13.62 -3.39
CA PRO A 105 -5.60 -14.31 -4.45
C PRO A 105 -5.88 -15.82 -4.39
N ARG A 106 -6.05 -16.46 -5.55
CA ARG A 106 -6.31 -17.91 -5.59
C ARG A 106 -5.12 -18.73 -5.13
N GLU A 107 -3.93 -18.30 -5.54
CA GLU A 107 -2.65 -18.92 -5.22
C GLU A 107 -1.56 -17.85 -5.10
N GLU A 108 -0.38 -18.27 -4.64
CA GLU A 108 0.81 -17.43 -4.57
C GLU A 108 1.35 -17.10 -5.97
N PRO A 109 2.03 -15.95 -6.15
CA PRO A 109 2.61 -15.58 -7.45
C PRO A 109 3.55 -16.65 -8.05
N ILE A 110 4.23 -17.43 -7.21
CA ILE A 110 5.12 -18.51 -7.66
C ILE A 110 4.37 -19.62 -8.39
N SER A 111 3.11 -19.90 -8.03
CA SER A 111 2.27 -20.84 -8.76
C SER A 111 1.99 -20.35 -10.18
N GLY A 112 1.73 -19.05 -10.34
CA GLY A 112 1.57 -18.42 -11.66
C GLY A 112 2.83 -18.54 -12.52
N ALA A 113 4.01 -18.34 -11.93
CA ALA A 113 5.28 -18.54 -12.63
C ALA A 113 5.48 -20.00 -13.09
N LEU A 114 5.10 -20.98 -12.26
CA LEU A 114 5.13 -22.39 -12.65
C LEU A 114 4.15 -22.71 -13.78
N MET A 115 2.93 -22.14 -13.75
CA MET A 115 1.96 -22.29 -14.84
C MET A 115 2.51 -21.75 -16.17
N LEU A 116 3.15 -20.58 -16.14
CA LEU A 116 3.82 -19.99 -17.31
C LEU A 116 4.92 -20.91 -17.83
N ALA A 117 5.81 -21.38 -16.96
CA ALA A 117 6.94 -22.26 -17.33
C ALA A 117 6.48 -23.60 -17.93
N GLN A 118 5.30 -24.09 -17.52
CA GLN A 118 4.71 -25.33 -18.04
C GLN A 118 3.86 -25.13 -19.30
N GLY A 119 3.72 -23.90 -19.82
CA GLY A 119 2.83 -23.60 -20.95
C GLY A 119 1.35 -23.83 -20.62
N ARG A 120 0.97 -23.70 -19.34
CA ARG A 120 -0.39 -23.90 -18.82
C ARG A 120 -1.08 -22.59 -18.45
N ALA A 121 -0.37 -21.47 -18.54
CA ALA A 121 -0.97 -20.15 -18.38
C ALA A 121 -1.99 -19.92 -19.52
N PRO A 122 -3.15 -19.31 -19.23
CA PRO A 122 -4.09 -18.93 -20.27
C PRO A 122 -3.44 -17.92 -21.23
N ASP A 123 -3.86 -17.93 -22.50
CA ASP A 123 -3.37 -16.97 -23.49
C ASP A 123 -3.64 -15.53 -23.01
N GLU A 124 -2.57 -14.75 -22.86
CA GLU A 124 -2.63 -13.32 -22.56
C GLU A 124 -3.04 -12.55 -23.82
N THR A 125 -4.29 -12.72 -24.25
CA THR A 125 -4.85 -11.86 -25.31
C THR A 125 -5.08 -10.48 -24.72
N ILE A 126 -4.09 -9.59 -24.86
CA ILE A 126 -4.24 -8.17 -24.51
C ILE A 126 -5.21 -7.56 -25.52
N MET A 127 -6.47 -7.51 -25.14
CA MET A 127 -7.51 -6.81 -25.88
C MET A 127 -7.29 -5.31 -25.66
N TRP A 128 -6.48 -4.68 -26.50
CA TRP A 128 -6.42 -3.22 -26.57
C TRP A 128 -7.78 -2.71 -27.07
N GLN A 129 -8.66 -2.36 -26.15
CA GLN A 129 -9.83 -1.56 -26.49
C GLN A 129 -9.31 -0.15 -26.82
N ASN A 130 -9.10 0.12 -28.11
CA ASN A 130 -8.83 1.45 -28.63
C ASN A 130 -9.89 2.40 -28.06
N ARG A 131 -9.45 3.35 -27.23
CA ARG A 131 -10.19 4.60 -27.00
C ARG A 131 -10.06 5.50 -28.20
#